data_AF-A0A919QD31-F1
#
_entry.id   AF-A0A919QD31-F1
#
_cell.length_a   1.000
_cell.length_b   1.000
_cell.length_c   1.000
_cell.angle_alpha   90.00
_cell.angle_beta   90.00
_cell.angle_gamma   90.00
#
_symmetry.space_group_name_H-M   'P 1'
#
loop_
_entity.id
_entity.type
_entity.pdbx_description
1 polymer ?
#
loop_
_entity_poly.entity_id
_entity_poly.type
_entity_poly.pdbx_seq_one_letter_code
_entity_poly.pdbx_strand_id
1 'polypeptide(L)'
;MVSAACPACGTLVLLGEAYCEQCGHGLGAVGCTSCGTPAVGADGYCENCGMLQPSGRDHVEIELEVGAGVSDRGLRHSRNEDAMALTAVSTAANTAVVGVVCDGVSTSPRPEEASETAADTALAALAKQLEEGADPETATREAVRLAAEAVAALAEPGEDAPACTYVSAVAGGRQVTIGWVGDSRAYWLGSGSEVLTGDDATPGTHLLTAWLGADAGEVVPHIRTFTPDGPGVVLLCSDGLWGYHPEPAALAAVALNATPRAAAQRLVRLALEAGGHDNVTVLVIPFGQGEQAETTVVFPKEQQ
;
A
#
# COMPACT_ATOMS: atom_id res chain seq x y z
N MET A 1 16.02 -35.11 18.06
CA MET A 1 15.45 -33.91 17.44
C MET A 1 15.25 -34.23 15.97
N VAL A 2 14.03 -34.06 15.46
CA VAL A 2 13.71 -34.31 14.05
C VAL A 2 13.90 -32.98 13.31
N SER A 3 14.78 -32.94 12.31
CA SER A 3 15.10 -31.76 11.52
C SER A 3 14.74 -31.98 10.05
N ALA A 4 14.27 -30.93 9.37
CA ALA A 4 14.05 -30.91 7.92
C ALA A 4 15.09 -30.00 7.25
N ALA A 5 15.26 -30.09 5.93
CA ALA A 5 16.09 -29.14 5.20
C ALA A 5 15.20 -28.01 4.66
N CYS A 6 15.64 -26.76 4.80
CA CYS A 6 15.03 -25.61 4.15
C CYS A 6 15.06 -25.83 2.63
N PRO A 7 13.93 -25.74 1.92
CA PRO A 7 13.87 -26.02 0.48
C PRO A 7 14.62 -24.96 -0.35
N ALA A 8 14.80 -23.74 0.17
CA ALA A 8 15.47 -22.66 -0.55
C ALA A 8 17.01 -22.73 -0.46
N CYS A 9 17.56 -23.05 0.71
CA CYS A 9 19.02 -22.98 0.96
C CYS A 9 19.65 -24.27 1.45
N GLY A 10 18.85 -25.33 1.67
CA GLY A 10 19.31 -26.64 2.15
C GLY A 10 19.74 -26.68 3.62
N THR A 11 19.68 -25.56 4.35
CA THR A 11 20.05 -25.48 5.76
C THR A 11 19.08 -26.32 6.60
N LEU A 12 19.59 -27.05 7.59
CA LEU A 12 18.74 -27.81 8.51
C LEU A 12 17.94 -26.86 9.41
N VAL A 13 16.63 -27.08 9.46
CA VAL A 13 15.65 -26.32 10.24
C VAL A 13 14.92 -27.26 11.19
N LEU A 14 14.51 -26.74 12.34
CA LEU A 14 13.75 -27.51 13.33
C LEU A 14 12.29 -27.63 12.88
N LEU A 15 11.71 -28.83 13.00
CA LEU A 15 10.29 -29.02 12.70
C LEU A 15 9.44 -28.17 13.66
N GLY A 16 8.62 -27.28 13.09
CA GLY A 16 7.77 -26.35 13.83
C GLY A 16 8.22 -24.89 13.76
N GLU A 17 9.39 -24.59 13.19
CA GLU A 17 9.78 -23.21 12.89
C GLU A 17 8.97 -22.67 11.71
N ALA A 18 8.63 -21.37 11.79
CA ALA A 18 7.80 -20.70 10.79
C ALA A 18 8.61 -20.15 9.61
N TYR A 19 9.94 -20.01 9.75
CA TYR A 19 10.85 -19.52 8.71
C TYR A 19 12.28 -20.00 8.97
N CYS A 20 13.10 -20.04 7.92
CA CYS A 20 14.50 -20.44 7.98
C CYS A 20 15.36 -19.28 8.46
N GLU A 21 15.99 -19.43 9.63
CA GLU A 21 16.86 -18.41 10.22
C GLU A 21 18.05 -17.98 9.34
N GLN A 22 18.47 -18.81 8.38
CA GLN A 22 19.59 -18.51 7.48
C GLN A 22 19.20 -17.63 6.28
N CYS A 23 17.98 -17.77 5.76
CA CYS A 23 17.58 -17.11 4.51
C CYS A 23 16.20 -16.44 4.55
N GLY A 24 15.50 -16.47 5.69
CA GLY A 24 14.17 -15.90 5.87
C GLY A 24 13.02 -16.66 5.20
N HIS A 25 13.28 -17.79 4.52
CA HIS A 25 12.26 -18.54 3.80
C HIS A 25 11.20 -19.15 4.74
N GLY A 26 9.92 -18.90 4.52
CA GLY A 26 8.81 -19.46 5.31
C GLY A 26 8.78 -21.00 5.33
N LEU A 27 8.60 -21.58 6.51
CA LEU A 27 8.66 -23.02 6.78
C LEU A 27 7.31 -23.63 7.21
N GLY A 28 6.22 -22.85 7.28
CA GLY A 28 4.84 -23.34 7.52
C GLY A 28 3.84 -22.75 6.50
N ALA A 29 2.83 -23.45 5.99
CA ALA A 29 2.30 -24.79 6.28
C ALA A 29 2.50 -25.77 5.11
N VAL A 30 2.72 -27.05 5.41
CA VAL A 30 3.01 -28.14 4.43
C VAL A 30 1.74 -28.60 3.68
N GLY A 31 0.78 -27.72 3.44
CA GLY A 31 -0.39 -28.03 2.65
C GLY A 31 -1.48 -26.99 2.67
N CYS A 32 -2.46 -27.22 1.80
CA CYS A 32 -3.60 -26.37 1.59
C CYS A 32 -4.31 -26.05 2.91
N THR A 33 -4.41 -24.77 3.27
CA THR A 33 -5.12 -24.27 4.45
C THR A 33 -6.61 -24.61 4.47
N SER A 34 -7.19 -24.89 3.29
CA SER A 34 -8.60 -25.29 3.14
C SER A 34 -8.81 -26.80 3.26
N CYS A 35 -8.06 -27.62 2.52
CA CYS A 35 -8.30 -29.07 2.44
C CYS A 35 -7.21 -29.95 3.07
N GLY A 36 -6.11 -29.36 3.54
CA GLY A 36 -4.99 -30.05 4.19
C GLY A 36 -4.02 -30.76 3.25
N THR A 37 -4.27 -30.79 1.94
CA THR A 37 -3.43 -31.52 0.97
C THR A 37 -2.15 -30.75 0.66
N PRO A 38 -0.96 -31.40 0.60
CA PRO A 38 0.32 -30.76 0.26
C PRO A 38 0.44 -30.27 -1.19
N ALA A 39 -0.51 -30.64 -2.05
CA ALA A 39 -0.54 -30.33 -3.47
C ALA A 39 -1.02 -28.90 -3.70
N VAL A 40 -0.10 -27.96 -3.60
CA VAL A 40 -0.25 -26.56 -3.98
C VAL A 40 0.67 -26.33 -5.16
N GLY A 41 0.09 -25.91 -6.29
CA GLY A 41 0.81 -25.61 -7.51
C GLY A 41 1.73 -24.39 -7.34
N ALA A 42 2.65 -24.20 -8.29
CA ALA A 42 3.53 -23.03 -8.30
C ALA A 42 2.77 -21.70 -8.47
N ASP A 43 1.53 -21.77 -8.97
CA ASP A 43 0.56 -20.68 -9.07
C ASP A 43 -0.15 -20.37 -7.73
N GLY A 44 0.19 -21.08 -6.65
CA GLY A 44 -0.41 -20.92 -5.33
C GLY A 44 -1.77 -21.57 -5.17
N TYR A 45 -2.33 -22.21 -6.21
CA TYR A 45 -3.61 -22.90 -6.14
C TYR A 45 -3.45 -24.33 -5.64
N CYS A 46 -4.36 -24.77 -4.77
CA CYS A 46 -4.39 -26.17 -4.36
C CYS A 46 -4.86 -27.04 -5.53
N GLU A 47 -4.01 -27.96 -5.99
CA GLU A 47 -4.32 -28.88 -7.09
C GLU A 47 -5.48 -29.85 -6.76
N ASN A 48 -5.83 -30.00 -5.49
CA ASN A 48 -6.91 -30.87 -5.03
C ASN A 48 -8.26 -30.15 -4.90
N CYS A 49 -8.29 -28.99 -4.24
CA CYS A 49 -9.55 -28.27 -3.98
C CYS A 49 -9.74 -26.99 -4.80
N GLY A 50 -8.74 -26.60 -5.60
CA GLY A 50 -8.75 -25.39 -6.42
C GLY A 50 -8.67 -24.09 -5.61
N MET A 51 -8.50 -24.14 -4.29
CA MET A 51 -8.41 -22.93 -3.47
C MET A 51 -7.01 -22.34 -3.54
N LEU A 52 -6.90 -21.03 -3.79
CA LEU A 52 -5.65 -20.30 -3.64
C LEU A 52 -5.19 -20.34 -2.18
N GLN A 53 -3.89 -20.48 -1.97
CA GLN A 53 -3.29 -20.48 -0.64
C GLN A 53 -2.92 -19.08 -0.18
N PRO A 54 -3.03 -18.78 1.13
CA PRO A 54 -2.59 -17.50 1.65
C PRO A 54 -1.13 -17.24 1.30
N SER A 55 -0.87 -16.16 0.57
CA SER A 55 0.47 -15.74 0.16
C SER A 55 1.21 -14.94 1.23
N GLY A 56 0.57 -14.71 2.39
CA GLY A 56 1.02 -13.75 3.40
C GLY A 56 0.61 -12.30 3.11
N ARG A 57 0.02 -12.03 1.94
CA ARG A 57 -0.47 -10.69 1.54
C ARG A 57 -1.94 -10.43 1.86
N ASP A 58 -2.67 -11.43 2.35
CA ASP A 58 -4.11 -11.32 2.69
C ASP A 58 -4.41 -10.27 3.77
N HIS A 59 -3.44 -9.99 4.65
CA HIS A 59 -3.51 -8.90 5.61
C HIS A 59 -2.09 -8.43 5.92
N VAL A 60 -1.79 -7.17 5.59
CA VAL A 60 -0.46 -6.56 5.75
C VAL A 60 -0.60 -5.26 6.51
N GLU A 61 0.23 -5.07 7.53
CA GLU A 61 0.35 -3.79 8.24
C GLU A 61 1.78 -3.25 8.07
N ILE A 62 1.91 -1.96 7.76
CA ILE A 62 3.18 -1.23 7.79
C ILE A 62 3.07 -0.16 8.89
N GLU A 63 4.07 -0.05 9.74
CA GLU A 63 4.12 1.00 10.77
C GLU A 63 5.49 1.66 10.79
N LEU A 64 5.49 2.99 10.61
CA LEU A 64 6.61 3.88 10.84
C LEU A 64 6.19 4.91 11.90
N GLU A 65 7.14 5.60 12.53
CA GLU A 65 6.82 6.69 13.46
C GLU A 65 6.00 7.81 12.79
N VAL A 66 6.18 7.98 11.49
CA VAL A 66 5.64 9.09 10.69
C VAL A 66 4.46 8.68 9.79
N GLY A 67 3.96 7.46 9.90
CA GLY A 67 2.85 6.98 9.09
C GLY A 67 2.60 5.48 9.25
N ALA A 68 1.43 5.02 8.87
CA ALA A 68 1.12 3.59 8.89
C ALA A 68 0.17 3.21 7.76
N GLY A 69 0.16 1.92 7.44
CA GLY A 69 -0.67 1.33 6.41
C GLY A 69 -1.31 0.04 6.85
N VAL A 70 -2.51 -0.23 6.33
CA VAL A 70 -3.15 -1.55 6.45
C VAL A 70 -3.74 -1.90 5.08
N SER A 71 -3.46 -3.12 4.62
CA SER A 71 -4.05 -3.75 3.44
C SER A 71 -4.69 -5.06 3.87
N ASP A 72 -5.93 -5.31 3.44
CA ASP A 72 -6.69 -6.51 3.78
C ASP A 72 -7.42 -7.03 2.54
N ARG A 73 -7.41 -8.35 2.36
CA ARG A 73 -8.10 -9.05 1.27
C ARG A 73 -9.61 -8.77 1.23
N GLY A 74 -10.19 -8.38 2.35
CA GLY A 74 -11.64 -8.30 2.47
C GLY A 74 -12.29 -9.68 2.67
N LEU A 75 -13.62 -9.66 2.71
CA LEU A 75 -14.43 -10.81 3.10
C LEU A 75 -14.85 -11.67 1.90
N ARG A 76 -14.68 -11.17 0.66
CA ARG A 76 -15.22 -11.79 -0.55
C ARG A 76 -14.18 -12.17 -1.61
N HIS A 77 -13.09 -11.41 -1.73
CA HIS A 77 -12.05 -11.73 -2.71
C HIS A 77 -11.24 -12.95 -2.29
N SER A 78 -10.78 -13.75 -3.25
CA SER A 78 -9.99 -14.95 -2.98
C SER A 78 -8.51 -14.65 -2.73
N ARG A 79 -8.05 -13.45 -3.08
CA ARG A 79 -6.68 -12.95 -2.85
C ARG A 79 -6.68 -11.44 -2.66
N ASN A 80 -5.62 -10.93 -2.04
CA ASN A 80 -5.37 -9.51 -1.99
C ASN A 80 -4.58 -9.08 -3.23
N GLU A 81 -5.21 -8.30 -4.08
CA GLU A 81 -4.69 -7.75 -5.34
C GLU A 81 -4.16 -6.33 -5.14
N ASP A 82 -4.36 -5.73 -3.96
CA ASP A 82 -3.78 -4.45 -3.59
C ASP A 82 -2.31 -4.58 -3.17
N ALA A 83 -1.60 -3.46 -3.27
CA ALA A 83 -0.28 -3.26 -2.67
C ALA A 83 -0.13 -1.84 -2.11
N MET A 84 0.74 -1.71 -1.11
CA MET A 84 1.12 -0.42 -0.55
C MET A 84 2.59 -0.42 -0.16
N ALA A 85 3.20 0.76 -0.24
CA ALA A 85 4.59 0.97 0.14
C ALA A 85 4.71 2.33 0.86
N LEU A 86 5.48 2.40 1.94
CA LEU A 86 5.61 3.60 2.78
C LEU A 86 7.05 3.74 3.29
N THR A 87 7.63 4.94 3.18
CA THR A 87 8.96 5.25 3.71
C THR A 87 9.09 6.70 4.17
N ALA A 88 10.12 6.96 4.97
CA ALA A 88 10.56 8.30 5.33
C ALA A 88 11.90 8.59 4.65
N VAL A 89 11.96 9.70 3.91
CA VAL A 89 13.12 10.10 3.11
C VAL A 89 13.76 11.33 3.73
N SER A 90 15.06 11.25 4.03
CA SER A 90 15.82 12.40 4.49
C SER A 90 16.33 13.20 3.31
N THR A 91 15.79 14.39 3.09
CA THR A 91 16.30 15.33 2.08
C THR A 91 17.30 16.30 2.69
N ALA A 92 18.00 17.07 1.86
CA ALA A 92 18.92 18.11 2.34
C ALA A 92 18.24 19.19 3.21
N ALA A 93 16.91 19.36 3.11
CA ALA A 93 16.17 20.43 3.77
C ALA A 93 15.23 19.95 4.88
N ASN A 94 14.66 18.75 4.76
CA ASN A 94 13.67 18.19 5.69
C ASN A 94 13.50 16.68 5.49
N THR A 95 12.74 16.03 6.39
CA THR A 95 12.22 14.69 6.15
C THR A 95 10.90 14.77 5.40
N ALA A 96 10.77 13.98 4.33
CA ALA A 96 9.53 13.77 3.62
C ALA A 96 9.01 12.35 3.88
N VAL A 97 7.71 12.19 4.09
CA VAL A 97 7.05 10.89 4.14
C VAL A 97 6.50 10.59 2.76
N VAL A 98 6.79 9.41 2.23
CA VAL A 98 6.38 8.97 0.90
C VAL A 98 5.54 7.72 1.03
N GLY A 99 4.34 7.74 0.48
CA GLY A 99 3.45 6.58 0.43
C GLY A 99 2.91 6.33 -0.97
N VAL A 100 2.70 5.07 -1.31
CA VAL A 100 2.11 4.61 -2.58
C VAL A 100 1.06 3.54 -2.27
N VAL A 101 -0.10 3.61 -2.92
CA VAL A 101 -1.13 2.56 -2.94
C VAL A 101 -1.42 2.24 -4.40
N CYS A 102 -1.49 0.95 -4.72
CA CYS A 102 -1.86 0.44 -6.03
C CYS A 102 -2.92 -0.65 -5.85
N ASP A 103 -3.96 -0.62 -6.66
CA ASP A 103 -5.06 -1.58 -6.68
C ASP A 103 -4.97 -2.40 -7.98
N GLY A 104 -4.87 -3.72 -7.87
CA GLY A 104 -4.74 -4.61 -9.01
C GLY A 104 -6.08 -4.76 -9.75
N VAL A 105 -6.07 -4.58 -11.09
CA VAL A 105 -7.30 -4.69 -11.88
C VAL A 105 -7.73 -6.16 -11.94
N SER A 106 -8.77 -6.56 -11.21
CA SER A 106 -9.17 -7.98 -11.06
C SER A 106 -9.51 -8.71 -12.35
N THR A 107 -9.83 -7.99 -13.44
CA THR A 107 -10.08 -8.58 -14.76
C THR A 107 -8.81 -8.82 -15.57
N SER A 108 -7.67 -8.29 -15.12
CA SER A 108 -6.36 -8.50 -15.72
C SER A 108 -5.68 -9.76 -15.15
N PRO A 109 -4.72 -10.38 -15.86
CA PRO A 109 -3.92 -11.45 -15.30
C PRO A 109 -2.90 -10.90 -14.30
N ARG A 110 -2.61 -11.67 -13.24
CA ARG A 110 -1.58 -11.33 -12.22
C ARG A 110 -1.72 -9.90 -11.64
N PRO A 111 -2.92 -9.45 -11.26
CA PRO A 111 -3.15 -8.08 -10.75
C PRO A 111 -2.37 -7.79 -9.47
N GLU A 112 -2.18 -8.80 -8.63
CA GLU A 112 -1.38 -8.71 -7.40
C GLU A 112 0.12 -8.46 -7.67
N GLU A 113 0.65 -8.96 -8.79
CA GLU A 113 2.04 -8.75 -9.21
C GLU A 113 2.20 -7.35 -9.81
N ALA A 114 1.19 -6.89 -10.56
CA ALA A 114 1.15 -5.54 -11.13
C ALA A 114 1.15 -4.47 -10.02
N SER A 115 0.24 -4.58 -9.05
CA SER A 115 0.13 -3.62 -7.95
C SER A 115 1.39 -3.58 -7.09
N GLU A 116 1.96 -4.74 -6.76
CA GLU A 116 3.20 -4.86 -5.98
C GLU A 116 4.40 -4.24 -6.73
N THR A 117 4.57 -4.61 -8.00
CA THR A 117 5.64 -4.06 -8.84
C THR A 117 5.54 -2.54 -8.96
N ALA A 118 4.33 -2.01 -9.14
CA ALA A 118 4.09 -0.57 -9.22
C ALA A 118 4.43 0.14 -7.91
N ALA A 119 3.92 -0.36 -6.78
CA ALA A 119 4.10 0.25 -5.47
C ALA A 119 5.58 0.30 -5.07
N ASP A 120 6.31 -0.81 -5.22
CA ASP A 120 7.73 -0.91 -4.87
C ASP A 120 8.61 -0.06 -5.78
N THR A 121 8.37 -0.13 -7.10
CA THR A 121 9.14 0.65 -8.08
C THR A 121 8.96 2.14 -7.86
N ALA A 122 7.72 2.59 -7.64
CA ALA A 122 7.42 3.99 -7.41
C ALA A 122 7.98 4.50 -6.09
N LEU A 123 7.88 3.73 -5.00
CA LEU A 123 8.45 4.11 -3.72
C LEU A 123 9.98 4.31 -3.84
N ALA A 124 10.66 3.36 -4.48
CA ALA A 124 12.09 3.43 -4.72
C ALA A 124 12.48 4.63 -5.59
N ALA A 125 11.71 4.90 -6.65
CA ALA A 125 11.92 6.04 -7.53
C ALA A 125 11.71 7.38 -6.81
N LEU A 126 10.61 7.53 -6.06
CA LEU A 126 10.30 8.72 -5.26
C LEU A 126 11.41 8.98 -4.25
N ALA A 127 11.79 7.96 -3.47
CA ALA A 127 12.83 8.08 -2.45
C ALA A 127 14.15 8.55 -3.08
N LYS A 128 14.60 7.87 -4.14
CA LYS A 128 15.85 8.22 -4.83
C LYS A 128 15.82 9.65 -5.37
N GLN A 129 14.77 10.05 -6.07
CA GLN A 129 14.67 11.39 -6.68
C GLN A 129 14.69 12.49 -5.60
N LEU A 130 13.99 12.28 -4.49
CA LEU A 130 13.96 13.23 -3.38
C LEU A 130 15.30 13.31 -2.64
N GLU A 131 15.99 12.20 -2.44
CA GLU A 131 17.36 12.16 -1.88
C GLU A 131 18.36 12.91 -2.77
N GLU A 132 18.22 12.78 -4.10
CA GLU A 132 19.01 13.49 -5.11
C GLU A 132 18.61 14.97 -5.25
N GLY A 133 17.57 15.41 -4.55
CA GLY A 133 17.14 16.81 -4.47
C GLY A 133 16.19 17.27 -5.57
N ALA A 134 15.55 16.35 -6.29
CA ALA A 134 14.47 16.69 -7.21
C ALA A 134 13.29 17.31 -6.45
N ASP A 135 12.56 18.21 -7.10
CA ASP A 135 11.31 18.70 -6.53
C ASP A 135 10.24 17.58 -6.51
N PRO A 136 9.28 17.61 -5.57
CA PRO A 136 8.27 16.55 -5.44
C PRO A 136 7.43 16.28 -6.69
N GLU A 137 7.16 17.28 -7.54
CA GLU A 137 6.38 17.06 -8.77
C GLU A 137 7.20 16.29 -9.81
N THR A 138 8.46 16.67 -9.99
CA THR A 138 9.39 15.95 -10.86
C THR A 138 9.60 14.52 -10.38
N ALA A 139 9.82 14.33 -9.06
CA ALA A 139 9.95 13.00 -8.47
C ALA A 139 8.70 12.14 -8.69
N THR A 140 7.51 12.72 -8.50
CA THR A 140 6.22 12.04 -8.70
C THR A 140 6.02 11.62 -10.16
N ARG A 141 6.32 12.50 -11.12
CA ARG A 141 6.19 12.19 -12.54
C ARG A 141 7.11 11.04 -12.95
N GLU A 142 8.35 11.07 -12.48
CA GLU A 142 9.33 10.02 -12.78
C GLU A 142 8.95 8.69 -12.14
N ALA A 143 8.42 8.71 -10.92
CA ALA A 143 7.96 7.51 -10.24
C ALA A 143 6.81 6.82 -10.98
N VAL A 144 5.82 7.57 -11.45
CA VAL A 144 4.73 7.00 -12.26
C VAL A 144 5.27 6.42 -13.56
N ARG A 145 6.18 7.12 -14.25
CA ARG A 145 6.79 6.63 -15.49
C ARG A 145 7.51 5.29 -15.27
N LEU A 146 8.33 5.20 -14.22
CA LEU A 146 9.08 3.99 -13.90
C LEU A 146 8.15 2.84 -13.44
N ALA A 147 7.11 3.14 -12.66
CA ALA A 147 6.11 2.15 -12.28
C ALA A 147 5.34 1.62 -13.49
N ALA A 148 4.91 2.50 -14.40
CA ALA A 148 4.24 2.13 -15.64
C ALA A 148 5.12 1.22 -16.51
N GLU A 149 6.41 1.55 -16.66
CA GLU A 149 7.38 0.73 -17.40
C GLU A 149 7.59 -0.64 -16.76
N ALA A 150 7.68 -0.69 -15.42
CA ALA A 150 7.87 -1.93 -14.68
C ALA A 150 6.64 -2.86 -14.80
N VAL A 151 5.43 -2.32 -14.67
CA VAL A 151 4.19 -3.10 -14.85
C VAL A 151 4.05 -3.56 -16.30
N ALA A 152 4.32 -2.69 -17.28
CA ALA A 152 4.27 -3.07 -18.69
C ALA A 152 5.27 -4.19 -19.03
N ALA A 153 6.43 -4.22 -18.36
CA ALA A 153 7.43 -5.28 -18.54
C ALA A 153 7.00 -6.66 -18.01
N LEU A 154 5.93 -6.74 -17.21
CA LEU A 154 5.35 -8.01 -16.77
C LEU A 154 4.58 -8.74 -17.89
N ALA A 155 4.15 -8.02 -18.93
CA ALA A 155 3.32 -8.58 -19.99
C ALA A 155 4.08 -9.61 -20.85
N GLU A 156 3.40 -10.71 -21.18
CA GLU A 156 3.93 -11.73 -22.08
C GLU A 156 3.37 -11.55 -23.51
N PRO A 157 4.18 -11.78 -24.56
CA PRO A 157 3.70 -11.60 -25.94
C PRO A 157 2.51 -12.50 -26.29
N GLY A 158 1.38 -11.87 -26.61
CA GLY A 158 0.17 -12.58 -27.05
C GLY A 158 -0.80 -12.96 -25.92
N GLU A 159 -0.52 -12.53 -24.69
CA GLU A 159 -1.43 -12.65 -23.54
C GLU A 159 -1.97 -11.29 -23.12
N ASP A 160 -3.04 -11.29 -22.32
CA ASP A 160 -3.55 -10.07 -21.70
C ASP A 160 -2.50 -9.49 -20.73
N ALA A 161 -2.46 -8.18 -20.57
CA ALA A 161 -1.43 -7.51 -19.77
C ALA A 161 -1.85 -7.39 -18.29
N PRO A 162 -0.95 -7.66 -17.33
CA PRO A 162 -1.18 -7.29 -15.94
C PRO A 162 -1.40 -5.79 -15.79
N ALA A 163 -2.37 -5.41 -14.94
CA ALA A 163 -2.74 -4.02 -14.76
C ALA A 163 -3.08 -3.66 -13.31
N CYS A 164 -2.84 -2.40 -12.96
CA CYS A 164 -3.20 -1.84 -11.65
C CYS A 164 -3.46 -0.32 -11.74
N THR A 165 -4.11 0.24 -10.73
CA THR A 165 -4.17 1.69 -10.48
C THR A 165 -2.86 2.18 -9.86
N TYR A 166 -2.80 3.48 -9.59
CA TYR A 166 -1.70 4.13 -8.88
C TYR A 166 -2.18 5.37 -8.13
N VAL A 167 -1.82 5.51 -6.86
CA VAL A 167 -1.87 6.78 -6.13
C VAL A 167 -0.67 6.91 -5.18
N SER A 168 -0.02 8.07 -5.16
CA SER A 168 1.11 8.34 -4.28
C SER A 168 1.00 9.71 -3.61
N ALA A 169 1.64 9.84 -2.45
CA ALA A 169 1.83 11.11 -1.76
C ALA A 169 3.29 11.31 -1.36
N VAL A 170 3.78 12.54 -1.54
CA VAL A 170 4.99 13.06 -0.91
C VAL A 170 4.57 14.17 0.04
N ALA A 171 4.72 13.92 1.34
CA ALA A 171 4.35 14.83 2.41
C ALA A 171 5.62 15.28 3.16
N GLY A 172 6.11 16.49 2.86
CA GLY A 172 7.40 16.94 3.37
C GLY A 172 7.57 18.46 3.35
N GLY A 173 8.35 18.97 4.30
CA GLY A 173 8.54 20.41 4.46
C GLY A 173 7.23 21.14 4.76
N ARG A 174 6.72 21.89 3.77
CA ARG A 174 5.45 22.64 3.87
C ARG A 174 4.43 22.24 2.81
N GLN A 175 4.73 21.23 2.00
CA GLN A 175 3.90 20.88 0.86
C GLN A 175 3.51 19.41 0.90
N VAL A 176 2.39 19.14 0.25
CA VAL A 176 1.92 17.81 -0.07
C VAL A 176 1.77 17.75 -1.58
N THR A 177 2.38 16.74 -2.20
CA THR A 177 2.25 16.44 -3.62
C THR A 177 1.61 15.06 -3.79
N ILE A 178 0.53 14.99 -4.57
CA ILE A 178 -0.19 13.77 -4.92
C ILE A 178 0.02 13.49 -6.40
N GLY A 179 0.25 12.23 -6.75
CA GLY A 179 0.23 11.73 -8.13
C GLY A 179 -0.71 10.54 -8.25
N TRP A 180 -1.50 10.45 -9.31
CA TRP A 180 -2.41 9.31 -9.49
C TRP A 180 -2.70 8.97 -10.96
N VAL A 181 -3.10 7.71 -11.17
CA VAL A 181 -3.66 7.13 -12.40
C VAL A 181 -4.70 6.09 -11.98
N GLY A 182 -5.94 6.20 -12.46
CA GLY A 182 -7.03 5.31 -12.05
C GLY A 182 -7.94 5.95 -11.00
N ASP A 183 -8.59 5.12 -10.18
CA ASP A 183 -9.63 5.53 -9.23
C ASP A 183 -9.27 5.30 -7.76
N SER A 184 -8.05 4.84 -7.46
CA SER A 184 -7.52 4.93 -6.09
C SER A 184 -7.39 6.40 -5.68
N ARG A 185 -7.73 6.71 -4.43
CA ARG A 185 -7.95 8.09 -3.99
C ARG A 185 -6.94 8.56 -2.97
N ALA A 186 -6.69 9.86 -3.00
CA ALA A 186 -6.03 10.59 -1.91
C ALA A 186 -7.00 11.58 -1.29
N TYR A 187 -6.88 11.78 0.02
CA TYR A 187 -7.68 12.70 0.82
C TYR A 187 -6.77 13.59 1.66
N TRP A 188 -7.16 14.86 1.79
CA TRP A 188 -6.67 15.71 2.87
C TRP A 188 -7.70 15.68 4.00
N LEU A 189 -7.26 15.26 5.19
CA LEU A 189 -8.08 15.22 6.39
C LEU A 189 -7.55 16.25 7.37
N GLY A 190 -8.33 17.30 7.61
CA GLY A 190 -7.94 18.44 8.42
C GLY A 190 -8.98 19.55 8.33
N SER A 191 -8.57 20.79 8.57
CA SER A 191 -9.42 21.95 8.25
C SER A 191 -9.69 21.99 6.74
N GLY A 192 -10.97 21.96 6.34
CA GLY A 192 -11.34 21.91 4.93
C GLY A 192 -11.10 20.53 4.28
N SER A 193 -11.33 19.44 5.02
CA SER A 193 -11.14 18.07 4.51
C SER A 193 -11.78 17.88 3.14
N GLU A 194 -11.02 17.34 2.20
CA GLU A 194 -11.41 17.22 0.78
C GLU A 194 -10.83 15.95 0.12
N VAL A 195 -11.42 15.56 -1.00
CA VAL A 195 -10.83 14.59 -1.93
C VAL A 195 -9.79 15.31 -2.78
N LEU A 196 -8.59 14.74 -2.90
CA LEU A 196 -7.48 15.35 -3.62
C LEU A 196 -7.36 14.88 -5.07
N THR A 197 -7.93 13.71 -5.39
CA THR A 197 -7.91 13.06 -6.70
C THR A 197 -9.26 13.19 -7.41
N GLY A 198 -9.25 13.00 -8.73
CA GLY A 198 -10.45 12.76 -9.52
C GLY A 198 -10.30 11.42 -10.25
N ASP A 199 -11.31 10.56 -10.14
CA ASP A 199 -11.22 9.18 -10.62
C ASP A 199 -11.13 9.13 -12.16
N ASP A 200 -10.16 8.39 -12.68
CA ASP A 200 -10.12 7.99 -14.09
C ASP A 200 -11.04 6.78 -14.30
N ALA A 201 -12.35 7.00 -14.15
CA ALA A 201 -13.38 5.98 -14.33
C ALA A 201 -14.62 6.54 -15.03
N THR A 202 -15.39 5.65 -15.66
CA THR A 202 -16.67 6.03 -16.25
C THR A 202 -17.65 6.44 -15.14
N PRO A 203 -18.29 7.63 -15.21
CA PRO A 203 -19.15 8.11 -14.14
C PRO A 203 -20.26 7.14 -13.77
N GLY A 204 -20.33 6.78 -12.49
CA GLY A 204 -21.33 5.85 -11.96
C GLY A 204 -21.03 4.37 -12.23
N THR A 205 -19.82 4.03 -12.66
CA THR A 205 -19.32 2.65 -12.77
C THR A 205 -17.90 2.52 -12.18
N HIS A 206 -17.42 1.29 -12.02
CA HIS A 206 -16.04 0.97 -11.64
C HIS A 206 -15.17 0.64 -12.87
N LEU A 207 -15.53 1.15 -14.06
CA LEU A 207 -14.77 0.90 -15.28
C LEU A 207 -13.71 1.98 -15.46
N LEU A 208 -12.45 1.59 -15.26
CA LEU A 208 -11.29 2.47 -15.41
C LEU A 208 -11.15 3.00 -16.83
N THR A 209 -10.75 4.26 -16.95
CA THR A 209 -10.35 4.92 -18.20
C THR A 209 -8.85 5.20 -18.28
N ALA A 210 -8.12 5.00 -17.19
CA ALA A 210 -6.66 5.00 -17.14
C ALA A 210 -6.16 4.01 -16.07
N TRP A 211 -5.06 3.32 -16.36
CA TRP A 211 -4.40 2.35 -15.47
C TRP A 211 -2.93 2.23 -15.85
N LEU A 212 -2.14 1.52 -15.06
CA LEU A 212 -0.80 1.06 -15.42
C LEU A 212 -0.91 -0.33 -16.04
N GLY A 213 -0.31 -0.55 -17.22
CA GLY A 213 -0.37 -1.81 -17.95
C GLY A 213 0.23 -1.66 -19.34
N ALA A 214 0.68 -2.76 -19.97
CA ALA A 214 1.23 -2.71 -21.33
C ALA A 214 0.19 -2.30 -22.39
N ASP A 215 -1.09 -2.46 -22.08
CA ASP A 215 -2.24 -2.12 -22.90
C ASP A 215 -2.82 -0.72 -22.61
N ALA A 216 -2.29 -0.01 -21.60
CA ALA A 216 -2.78 1.31 -21.18
C ALA A 216 -2.46 2.44 -22.18
N GLY A 217 -1.56 2.21 -23.14
CA GLY A 217 -1.06 3.25 -24.04
C GLY A 217 -0.10 4.22 -23.34
N GLU A 218 -0.17 5.51 -23.68
CA GLU A 218 0.65 6.53 -23.02
C GLU A 218 0.08 6.86 -21.63
N VAL A 219 0.83 6.57 -20.58
CA VAL A 219 0.44 6.89 -19.19
C VAL A 219 0.82 8.33 -18.85
N VAL A 220 -0.19 9.17 -18.64
CA VAL A 220 0.00 10.57 -18.21
C VAL A 220 -0.58 10.73 -16.80
N PRO A 221 0.26 10.91 -15.76
CA PRO A 221 -0.24 11.09 -14.41
C PRO A 221 -0.89 12.45 -14.20
N HIS A 222 -1.95 12.45 -13.40
CA HIS A 222 -2.40 13.67 -12.74
C HIS A 222 -1.49 13.97 -11.55
N ILE A 223 -1.16 15.25 -11.35
CA ILE A 223 -0.33 15.70 -10.22
C ILE A 223 -0.94 16.94 -9.59
N ARG A 224 -1.05 16.95 -8.26
CA ARG A 224 -1.53 18.09 -7.47
C ARG A 224 -0.56 18.38 -6.33
N THR A 225 -0.04 19.61 -6.28
CA THR A 225 0.75 20.11 -5.14
C THR A 225 0.02 21.24 -4.44
N PHE A 226 0.03 21.22 -3.11
CA PHE A 226 -0.54 22.30 -2.31
C PHE A 226 0.20 22.46 -0.98
N THR A 227 -0.04 23.60 -0.32
CA THR A 227 0.48 23.91 1.02
C THR A 227 -0.70 23.89 1.98
N PRO A 228 -0.82 22.88 2.87
CA PRO A 228 -1.87 22.89 3.88
C PRO A 228 -1.78 24.11 4.81
N ASP A 229 -2.93 24.67 5.18
CA ASP A 229 -3.01 25.83 6.09
C ASP A 229 -2.74 25.46 7.56
N GLY A 230 -2.66 24.17 7.87
CA GLY A 230 -2.46 23.67 9.23
C GLY A 230 -2.15 22.17 9.27
N PRO A 231 -2.05 21.59 10.47
CA PRO A 231 -1.82 20.17 10.64
C PRO A 231 -3.01 19.35 10.14
N GLY A 232 -2.73 18.12 9.70
CA GLY A 232 -3.74 17.19 9.21
C GLY A 232 -3.15 15.85 8.89
N VAL A 233 -3.86 15.07 8.07
CA VAL A 233 -3.48 13.74 7.62
C VAL A 233 -3.72 13.65 6.12
N VAL A 234 -2.74 13.13 5.40
CA VAL A 234 -2.92 12.63 4.04
C VAL A 234 -3.33 11.16 4.16
N LEU A 235 -4.47 10.81 3.57
CA LEU A 235 -4.95 9.44 3.48
C LEU A 235 -4.91 9.00 2.01
N LEU A 236 -4.21 7.91 1.72
CA LEU A 236 -4.30 7.20 0.44
C LEU A 236 -5.15 5.95 0.62
N CYS A 237 -5.98 5.59 -0.35
CA CYS A 237 -6.74 4.34 -0.30
C CYS A 237 -7.15 3.78 -1.67
N SER A 238 -7.33 2.46 -1.74
CA SER A 238 -8.04 1.77 -2.83
C SER A 238 -9.56 2.01 -2.76
N ASP A 239 -10.30 1.51 -3.76
CA ASP A 239 -11.76 1.67 -3.83
C ASP A 239 -12.51 0.85 -2.77
N GLY A 240 -11.89 -0.21 -2.24
CA GLY A 240 -12.45 -0.95 -1.12
C GLY A 240 -12.67 -0.13 0.15
N LEU A 241 -12.04 1.05 0.31
CA LEU A 241 -12.43 2.01 1.35
C LEU A 241 -13.48 3.00 0.84
N TRP A 242 -13.15 3.76 -0.21
CA TRP A 242 -13.97 4.91 -0.60
C TRP A 242 -15.31 4.49 -1.22
N GLY A 243 -15.41 3.27 -1.77
CA GLY A 243 -16.64 2.68 -2.26
C GLY A 243 -17.71 2.53 -1.18
N TYR A 244 -17.31 2.39 0.09
CA TYR A 244 -18.22 2.42 1.25
C TYR A 244 -18.29 3.79 1.93
N HIS A 245 -17.14 4.47 2.02
CA HIS A 245 -16.99 5.70 2.80
C HIS A 245 -16.30 6.79 1.99
N PRO A 246 -17.00 7.42 1.02
CA PRO A 246 -16.39 8.42 0.15
C PRO A 246 -16.24 9.79 0.83
N GLU A 247 -16.97 10.10 1.90
CA GLU A 247 -17.03 11.44 2.48
C GLU A 247 -15.79 11.80 3.32
N PRO A 248 -15.02 12.87 2.97
CA PRO A 248 -13.81 13.25 3.70
C PRO A 248 -14.05 13.56 5.18
N ALA A 249 -15.20 14.15 5.53
CA ALA A 249 -15.52 14.48 6.91
C ALA A 249 -15.69 13.24 7.81
N ALA A 250 -16.24 12.15 7.27
CA ALA A 250 -16.39 10.89 8.01
C ALA A 250 -15.03 10.21 8.21
N LEU A 251 -14.19 10.18 7.18
CA LEU A 251 -12.83 9.65 7.25
C LEU A 251 -11.96 10.46 8.24
N ALA A 252 -12.08 11.80 8.23
CA ALA A 252 -11.39 12.67 9.16
C ALA A 252 -11.75 12.39 10.62
N ALA A 253 -13.03 12.11 10.92
CA ALA A 253 -13.47 11.76 12.27
C ALA A 253 -12.81 10.48 12.80
N VAL A 254 -12.47 9.55 11.91
CA VAL A 254 -11.74 8.31 12.26
C VAL A 254 -10.25 8.56 12.38
N ALA A 255 -9.65 9.34 11.48
CA ALA A 255 -8.20 9.46 11.36
C ALA A 255 -7.57 10.48 12.33
N LEU A 256 -8.19 11.65 12.54
CA LEU A 256 -7.52 12.79 13.18
C LEU A 256 -7.24 12.62 14.68
N ASN A 257 -7.93 11.72 15.38
CA ASN A 257 -7.84 11.57 16.84
C ASN A 257 -7.15 10.27 17.28
N ALA A 258 -6.21 9.75 16.48
CA ALA A 258 -5.44 8.58 16.87
C ALA A 258 -4.04 8.52 16.26
N THR A 259 -3.26 7.55 16.72
CA THR A 259 -2.01 7.17 16.08
C THR A 259 -2.27 6.69 14.63
N PRO A 260 -1.29 6.85 13.72
CA PRO A 260 -1.45 6.44 12.32
C PRO A 260 -1.89 4.98 12.19
N ARG A 261 -1.25 4.07 12.94
CA ARG A 261 -1.60 2.65 12.94
C ARG A 261 -3.04 2.41 13.36
N ALA A 262 -3.46 3.00 14.47
CA ALA A 262 -4.82 2.80 14.97
C ALA A 262 -5.87 3.42 14.03
N ALA A 263 -5.54 4.54 13.36
CA ALA A 263 -6.38 5.11 12.31
C ALA A 263 -6.51 4.16 11.11
N ALA A 264 -5.40 3.66 10.58
CA ALA A 264 -5.39 2.74 9.44
C ALA A 264 -6.19 1.45 9.73
N GLN A 265 -5.97 0.83 10.90
CA GLN A 265 -6.72 -0.35 11.33
C GLN A 265 -8.24 -0.08 11.45
N ARG A 266 -8.63 1.10 11.95
CA ARG A 266 -10.05 1.46 12.07
C ARG A 266 -10.69 1.75 10.71
N LEU A 267 -9.97 2.36 9.78
CA LEU A 267 -10.47 2.61 8.43
C LEU A 267 -10.71 1.30 7.67
N VAL A 268 -9.77 0.35 7.73
CA VAL A 268 -9.96 -0.99 7.16
C VAL A 268 -11.11 -1.71 7.83
N ARG A 269 -11.18 -1.72 9.17
CA ARG A 269 -12.31 -2.33 9.88
C ARG A 269 -13.66 -1.73 9.45
N LEU A 270 -13.72 -0.41 9.27
CA LEU A 270 -14.94 0.26 8.83
C LEU A 270 -15.42 -0.26 7.47
N ALA A 271 -14.51 -0.43 6.50
CA ALA A 271 -14.82 -1.02 5.20
C ALA A 271 -15.27 -2.50 5.31
N LEU A 272 -14.60 -3.29 6.14
CA LEU A 272 -14.96 -4.70 6.38
C LEU A 272 -16.36 -4.82 7.01
N GLU A 273 -16.69 -3.96 7.97
CA GLU A 273 -18.01 -3.92 8.64
C GLU A 273 -19.12 -3.43 7.69
N ALA A 274 -18.80 -2.58 6.72
CA ALA A 274 -19.73 -2.12 5.68
C ALA A 274 -20.03 -3.17 4.61
N GLY A 275 -19.23 -4.24 4.55
CA GLY A 275 -19.48 -5.42 3.71
C GLY A 275 -18.21 -6.14 3.26
N GLY A 276 -17.07 -5.42 3.17
CA GLY A 276 -15.78 -5.96 2.78
C GLY A 276 -15.82 -6.73 1.46
N HIS A 277 -16.51 -6.18 0.46
CA HIS A 277 -16.68 -6.84 -0.83
C HIS A 277 -15.46 -6.77 -1.73
N ASP A 278 -14.54 -5.83 -1.49
CA ASP A 278 -13.29 -5.68 -2.23
C ASP A 278 -12.07 -5.83 -1.32
N ASN A 279 -10.88 -5.89 -1.93
CA ASN A 279 -9.62 -5.62 -1.24
C ASN A 279 -9.63 -4.19 -0.71
N VAL A 280 -9.09 -3.96 0.48
CA VAL A 280 -9.07 -2.63 1.09
C VAL A 280 -7.69 -2.29 1.59
N THR A 281 -7.15 -1.20 1.07
CA THR A 281 -5.82 -0.71 1.42
C THR A 281 -5.87 0.76 1.76
N VAL A 282 -5.19 1.13 2.85
CA VAL A 282 -5.10 2.50 3.33
C VAL A 282 -3.68 2.84 3.78
N LEU A 283 -3.21 4.04 3.47
CA LEU A 283 -2.03 4.66 4.08
C LEU A 283 -2.43 5.95 4.79
N VAL A 284 -2.04 6.09 6.05
CA VAL A 284 -2.28 7.25 6.91
C VAL A 284 -0.97 7.95 7.19
N ILE A 285 -0.83 9.18 6.68
CA ILE A 285 0.39 9.99 6.77
C ILE A 285 0.06 11.32 7.48
N PRO A 286 0.39 11.47 8.77
CA PRO A 286 0.29 12.76 9.46
C PRO A 286 1.15 13.83 8.80
N PHE A 287 0.65 15.07 8.80
CA PHE A 287 1.35 16.23 8.27
C PHE A 287 1.23 17.44 9.20
N GLY A 288 2.30 18.24 9.29
CA GLY A 288 2.28 19.50 10.04
C GLY A 288 2.23 19.35 11.56
N GLN A 289 2.40 18.14 12.09
CA GLN A 289 2.59 17.91 13.52
C GLN A 289 4.05 18.25 13.86
N GLY A 290 4.33 19.51 14.17
CA GLY A 290 5.67 19.96 14.56
C GLY A 290 6.23 19.12 15.72
N GLU A 291 7.56 19.03 15.81
CA GLU A 291 8.34 18.35 16.86
C GLU A 291 7.71 18.52 18.25
N GLN A 292 6.85 17.58 18.66
CA GLN A 292 6.38 17.44 20.03
C GLN A 292 6.77 16.06 20.54
N ALA A 293 8.07 15.89 20.72
CA ALA A 293 8.61 14.96 21.70
C ALA A 293 9.51 15.76 22.66
N GLU A 294 8.91 16.70 23.39
CA GLU A 294 9.54 17.17 24.63
C GLU A 294 9.55 15.98 25.58
N THR A 295 10.64 15.23 25.58
CA THR A 295 10.92 14.21 26.59
C THR A 295 10.97 14.93 27.93
N THR A 296 9.85 14.93 28.65
CA THR A 296 9.85 15.35 30.05
C THR A 296 10.58 14.27 30.83
N VAL A 297 11.90 14.42 30.97
CA VAL A 297 12.68 13.62 31.93
C VAL A 297 12.23 14.04 33.33
N VAL A 298 11.32 13.28 33.91
CA VAL A 298 10.94 13.42 35.31
C VAL A 298 12.08 12.83 36.15
N PHE A 299 12.91 13.69 36.72
CA PHE A 299 13.85 13.26 37.76
C PHE A 299 13.05 12.92 39.04
N PRO A 300 13.24 11.73 39.64
CA PRO A 300 12.68 11.45 40.95
C PRO A 300 13.23 12.46 41.95
N LYS A 301 12.35 13.13 42.71
CA LYS A 301 12.78 13.95 43.84
C LYS A 301 13.53 13.05 44.83
N GLU A 302 14.81 13.35 45.08
CA GLU A 302 15.57 12.75 46.17
C GLU A 302 14.82 13.02 47.48
N GLN A 303 14.47 11.94 48.18
CA GLN A 303 13.92 12.01 49.53
C GLN A 303 15.07 12.41 50.47
N GLN A 304 14.92 13.58 51.11
CA GLN A 304 15.66 13.92 52.33
C GLN A 304 15.16 13.09 53.51
#